data_AF-A0A7V9B4E0-F1
#
_entry.id   AF-A0A7V9B4E0-F1
#
_cell.length_a   1.000
_cell.length_b   1.000
_cell.length_c   1.000
_cell.angle_alpha   90.00
_cell.angle_beta   90.00
_cell.angle_gamma   90.00
#
_symmetry.space_group_name_H-M   'P 1'
#
loop_
_entity.id
_entity.type
_entity.pdbx_description
1 polymer ?
#
loop_
_entity_poly.entity_id
_entity_poly.type
_entity_poly.pdbx_seq_one_letter_code
_entity_poly.pdbx_strand_id
1 'polypeptide(L)'
;MTALEHEPGRSSAESLHAQLGRFASDVGELYRRQKERSEQLEAALESMRLAYRETVRSMAFVVEAKDAYTGQHLERCRVYGLALLNAIGVASEFPDAEFGFLLHDVGKVGVPERILNKPGPLTAAEWRVMRTHPTIGYQILSGIPGMENAGEIVRCHHEMWSGDGYPAGLAREEIPLPARVFQVVDAFDAMTTDRPYRAALSVDHAVGELGRVAGSQFDPDVVASFLEIADDLPTVRV
;
A
#
# COMPACT_ATOMS: atom_id res chain seq x y z
N MET A 1 -75.25 49.90 18.75
CA MET A 1 -74.84 49.97 17.34
C MET A 1 -73.35 50.27 17.30
N THR A 2 -72.52 49.28 17.60
CA THR A 2 -71.06 49.42 17.54
C THR A 2 -70.54 48.14 16.92
N ALA A 3 -70.18 48.25 15.65
CA ALA A 3 -69.65 47.17 14.84
C ALA A 3 -68.28 46.77 15.40
N LEU A 4 -68.13 45.50 15.75
CA LEU A 4 -66.82 44.87 15.92
C LEU A 4 -66.28 44.59 14.52
N GLU A 5 -65.36 45.45 14.09
CA GLU A 5 -64.56 45.24 12.89
C GLU A 5 -63.75 43.95 13.06
N HIS A 6 -64.13 42.93 12.29
CA HIS A 6 -63.36 41.70 12.17
C HIS A 6 -62.19 41.99 11.21
N GLU A 7 -61.00 42.31 11.73
CA GLU A 7 -59.78 42.48 10.93
C GLU A 7 -59.36 41.13 10.33
N PRO A 8 -59.51 40.90 9.01
CA PRO A 8 -59.22 39.59 8.39
C PRO A 8 -57.71 39.34 8.18
N GLY A 9 -56.84 40.28 8.55
CA GLY A 9 -55.40 40.28 8.20
C GLY A 9 -54.43 39.74 9.26
N ARG A 10 -54.74 39.84 10.56
CA ARG A 10 -53.80 39.46 11.64
C ARG A 10 -53.60 37.96 11.79
N SER A 11 -54.68 37.18 11.68
CA SER A 11 -54.67 35.71 11.79
C SER A 11 -53.80 35.02 10.71
N SER A 12 -53.78 35.59 9.50
CA SER A 12 -52.99 35.03 8.37
C SER A 12 -51.49 35.24 8.57
N ALA A 13 -51.06 36.41 9.04
CA ALA A 13 -49.65 36.71 9.29
C ALA A 13 -49.07 35.90 10.46
N GLU A 14 -49.84 35.74 11.54
CA GLU A 14 -49.46 34.90 12.68
C GLU A 14 -49.36 33.41 12.30
N SER A 15 -50.30 32.92 11.49
CA SER A 15 -50.27 31.55 10.94
C SER A 15 -49.05 31.31 10.05
N LEU A 16 -48.73 32.28 9.16
CA LEU A 16 -47.56 32.21 8.28
C LEU A 16 -46.25 32.23 9.09
N HIS A 17 -46.16 33.07 10.12
CA HIS A 17 -44.98 33.11 11.00
C HIS A 17 -44.79 31.78 11.75
N ALA A 18 -45.87 31.19 12.25
CA ALA A 18 -45.83 29.87 12.89
C ALA A 18 -45.44 28.75 11.90
N GLN A 19 -45.89 28.83 10.64
CA GLN A 19 -45.50 27.89 9.58
C GLN A 19 -44.01 28.03 9.22
N LEU A 20 -43.51 29.26 9.09
CA LEU A 20 -42.09 29.53 8.83
C LEU A 20 -41.20 29.06 9.99
N GLY A 21 -41.64 29.24 11.24
CA GLY A 21 -40.92 28.72 12.41
C GLY A 21 -40.84 27.20 12.43
N ARG A 22 -41.94 26.50 12.09
CA ARG A 22 -41.93 25.03 11.92
C ARG A 22 -41.02 24.59 10.79
N PHE A 23 -41.12 25.24 9.63
CA PHE A 23 -40.25 24.94 8.49
C PHE A 23 -38.76 25.14 8.81
N ALA A 24 -38.40 26.23 9.48
CA ALA A 24 -37.02 26.48 9.91
C ALA A 24 -36.52 25.41 10.90
N SER A 25 -37.39 24.95 11.81
CA SER A 25 -37.08 23.84 12.73
C SER A 25 -36.87 22.53 11.98
N ASP A 26 -37.77 22.18 11.04
CA ASP A 26 -37.70 20.95 10.24
C ASP A 26 -36.44 20.92 9.38
N VAL A 27 -36.10 22.04 8.72
CA VAL A 27 -34.87 22.19 7.94
C VAL A 27 -33.64 22.06 8.84
N GLY A 28 -33.65 22.68 10.02
CA GLY A 28 -32.56 22.56 10.99
C GLY A 28 -32.37 21.12 11.49
N GLU A 29 -33.45 20.37 11.70
CA GLU A 29 -33.41 18.96 12.08
C GLU A 29 -32.91 18.07 10.93
N LEU A 30 -33.38 18.31 9.70
CA LEU A 30 -32.91 17.60 8.51
C LEU A 30 -31.42 17.83 8.27
N TYR A 31 -30.94 19.07 8.41
CA TYR A 31 -29.53 19.40 8.28
C TYR A 31 -28.68 18.69 9.35
N ARG A 32 -29.11 18.71 10.63
CA ARG A 32 -28.42 17.96 11.70
C ARG A 32 -28.35 16.47 11.40
N ARG A 33 -29.46 15.85 10.98
CA ARG A 33 -29.48 14.42 10.60
C ARG A 33 -28.59 14.11 9.41
N GLN A 34 -28.54 14.99 8.40
CA GLN A 34 -27.65 14.81 7.24
C GLN A 34 -26.18 14.89 7.66
N LYS A 35 -25.83 15.85 8.52
CA LYS A 35 -24.49 15.99 9.06
C LYS A 35 -24.08 14.77 9.89
N GLU A 36 -24.93 14.32 10.80
CA GLU A 36 -24.71 13.11 11.62
C GLU A 36 -24.50 11.87 10.75
N ARG A 37 -25.29 11.70 9.66
CA ARG A 37 -25.09 10.59 8.72
C ARG A 37 -23.78 10.69 7.95
N SER A 38 -23.35 11.90 7.58
CA SER A 38 -22.06 12.12 6.92
C SER A 38 -20.92 11.70 7.85
N GLU A 39 -20.95 12.16 9.10
CA GLU A 39 -19.95 11.83 10.13
C GLU A 39 -19.94 10.30 10.41
N GLN A 40 -21.11 9.66 10.48
CA GLN A 40 -21.22 8.20 10.65
C GLN A 40 -20.66 7.43 9.45
N LEU A 41 -20.90 7.91 8.22
CA LEU A 41 -20.39 7.28 7.01
C LEU A 41 -18.85 7.42 6.93
N GLU A 42 -18.32 8.60 7.23
CA GLU A 42 -16.88 8.85 7.29
C GLU A 42 -16.20 7.92 8.31
N ALA A 43 -16.73 7.84 9.53
CA ALA A 43 -16.23 6.94 10.56
C ALA A 43 -16.32 5.45 10.16
N ALA A 44 -17.42 5.05 9.51
CA ALA A 44 -17.58 3.67 9.04
C ALA A 44 -16.58 3.33 7.92
N LEU A 45 -16.32 4.27 6.99
CA LEU A 45 -15.33 4.09 5.93
C LEU A 45 -13.91 4.03 6.48
N GLU A 46 -13.56 4.85 7.46
CA GLU A 46 -12.27 4.79 8.15
C GLU A 46 -12.07 3.46 8.87
N SER A 47 -13.08 3.00 9.61
CA SER A 47 -13.07 1.70 10.29
C SER A 47 -12.90 0.54 9.30
N MET A 48 -13.61 0.58 8.17
CA MET A 48 -13.49 -0.43 7.12
C MET A 48 -12.10 -0.43 6.47
N ARG A 49 -11.53 0.76 6.20
CA ARG A 49 -10.17 0.89 5.66
C ARG A 49 -9.11 0.35 6.62
N LEU A 50 -9.26 0.63 7.91
CA LEU A 50 -8.37 0.09 8.94
C LEU A 50 -8.46 -1.43 9.00
N ALA A 51 -9.68 -1.99 9.09
CA ALA A 51 -9.89 -3.43 9.12
C ALA A 51 -9.34 -4.13 7.87
N TYR A 52 -9.51 -3.53 6.70
CA TYR A 52 -8.94 -4.02 5.46
C TYR A 52 -7.40 -4.05 5.49
N ARG A 53 -6.76 -2.95 5.91
CA ARG A 53 -5.30 -2.88 6.04
C ARG A 53 -4.75 -3.92 7.02
N GLU A 54 -5.37 -4.06 8.18
CA GLU A 54 -4.95 -5.07 9.18
C GLU A 54 -5.15 -6.50 8.70
N THR A 55 -6.18 -6.75 7.89
CA THR A 55 -6.40 -8.05 7.25
C THR A 55 -5.29 -8.36 6.24
N VAL A 56 -4.96 -7.41 5.37
CA VAL A 56 -3.85 -7.55 4.41
C VAL A 56 -2.52 -7.77 5.13
N ARG A 57 -2.25 -6.99 6.18
CA ARG A 57 -1.06 -7.13 7.00
C ARG A 57 -0.97 -8.53 7.63
N SER A 58 -2.09 -9.04 8.14
CA SER A 58 -2.17 -10.38 8.72
C SER A 58 -1.91 -11.48 7.67
N MET A 59 -2.41 -11.33 6.44
CA MET A 59 -2.12 -12.26 5.35
C MET A 59 -0.63 -12.30 5.01
N ALA A 60 0.02 -11.13 4.95
CA ALA A 60 1.44 -11.03 4.69
C ALA A 60 2.27 -11.76 5.77
N PHE A 61 1.95 -11.54 7.05
CA PHE A 61 2.61 -12.24 8.16
C PHE A 61 2.41 -13.76 8.14
N VAL A 62 1.25 -14.26 7.71
CA VAL A 62 1.01 -15.71 7.61
C VAL A 62 1.92 -16.35 6.57
N VAL A 63 2.12 -15.69 5.42
CA VAL A 63 3.02 -16.19 4.38
C VAL A 63 4.46 -16.15 4.86
N GLU A 64 4.85 -15.06 5.49
CA GLU A 64 6.19 -14.89 6.05
C GLU A 64 6.50 -15.90 7.16
N ALA A 65 5.53 -16.27 8.00
CA ALA A 65 5.73 -17.30 9.02
C ALA A 65 6.06 -18.69 8.45
N LYS A 66 5.81 -18.93 7.15
CA LYS A 66 6.26 -20.15 6.45
C LYS A 66 7.69 -20.06 5.92
N ASP A 67 8.26 -18.86 5.90
CA ASP A 67 9.60 -18.52 5.43
C ASP A 67 10.47 -18.06 6.61
N ALA A 68 11.79 -17.94 6.42
CA ALA A 68 12.73 -17.54 7.46
C ALA A 68 12.79 -16.02 7.71
N TYR A 69 11.93 -15.23 7.06
CA TYR A 69 11.90 -13.76 7.20
C TYR A 69 11.09 -13.33 8.44
N THR A 70 11.34 -12.10 8.91
CA THR A 70 10.69 -11.53 10.10
C THR A 70 9.78 -10.39 9.70
N GLY A 71 8.61 -10.28 10.34
CA GLY A 71 7.60 -9.25 10.09
C GLY A 71 8.04 -7.79 10.07
N GLN A 72 9.24 -7.53 10.55
CA GLN A 72 9.87 -6.24 10.47
C GLN A 72 10.32 -5.90 9.04
N HIS A 73 10.70 -6.89 8.23
CA HIS A 73 11.08 -6.73 6.83
C HIS A 73 9.93 -6.18 5.99
N LEU A 74 8.75 -6.80 6.08
CA LEU A 74 7.56 -6.37 5.36
C LEU A 74 7.22 -4.90 5.65
N GLU A 75 7.27 -4.52 6.94
CA GLU A 75 6.94 -3.17 7.34
C GLU A 75 8.01 -2.15 6.92
N ARG A 76 9.29 -2.51 6.96
CA ARG A 76 10.39 -1.67 6.46
C ARG A 76 10.28 -1.45 4.96
N CYS A 77 10.09 -2.49 4.17
CA CYS A 77 9.87 -2.36 2.73
C CYS A 77 8.65 -1.49 2.41
N ARG A 78 7.54 -1.65 3.15
CA ARG A 78 6.36 -0.80 3.00
C ARG A 78 6.67 0.67 3.29
N VAL A 79 7.27 0.95 4.44
CA VAL A 79 7.57 2.33 4.88
C VAL A 79 8.58 3.00 3.95
N TYR A 80 9.66 2.32 3.59
CA TYR A 80 10.70 2.85 2.70
C TYR A 80 10.17 3.04 1.28
N GLY A 81 9.40 2.09 0.76
CA GLY A 81 8.81 2.19 -0.58
C GLY A 81 7.83 3.36 -0.68
N LEU A 82 6.98 3.56 0.34
CA LEU A 82 6.08 4.72 0.37
C LEU A 82 6.83 6.03 0.52
N ALA A 83 7.88 6.08 1.34
CA ALA A 83 8.73 7.27 1.46
C ALA A 83 9.38 7.63 0.11
N LEU A 84 9.87 6.63 -0.62
CA LEU A 84 10.47 6.84 -1.94
C LEU A 84 9.44 7.29 -2.99
N LEU A 85 8.25 6.68 -3.03
CA LEU A 85 7.18 7.14 -3.93
C LEU A 85 6.76 8.59 -3.63
N ASN A 86 6.76 9.00 -2.36
CA ASN A 86 6.48 10.38 -1.96
C ASN A 86 7.62 11.32 -2.38
N ALA A 87 8.87 10.92 -2.22
CA ALA A 87 10.03 11.71 -2.66
C ALA A 87 10.04 11.93 -4.18
N ILE A 88 9.66 10.91 -4.95
CA ILE A 88 9.51 11.00 -6.41
C ILE A 88 8.29 11.86 -6.80
N GLY A 89 7.31 12.04 -5.90
CA GLY A 89 6.13 12.89 -6.13
C GLY A 89 4.96 12.16 -6.80
N VAL A 90 4.93 10.82 -6.79
CA VAL A 90 3.95 10.00 -7.52
C VAL A 90 3.09 9.10 -6.60
N ALA A 91 3.23 9.22 -5.27
CA ALA A 91 2.53 8.34 -4.33
C ALA A 91 1.01 8.29 -4.52
N SER A 92 0.37 9.40 -4.89
CA SER A 92 -1.08 9.47 -5.14
C SER A 92 -1.55 8.70 -6.37
N GLU A 93 -0.64 8.38 -7.30
CA GLU A 93 -0.94 7.58 -8.50
C GLU A 93 -1.05 6.08 -8.19
N PHE A 94 -0.51 5.65 -7.04
CA PHE A 94 -0.43 4.24 -6.64
C PHE A 94 -1.02 4.02 -5.23
N PRO A 95 -2.34 4.26 -5.05
CA PRO A 95 -2.98 4.27 -3.73
C PRO A 95 -2.93 2.93 -2.99
N ASP A 96 -2.71 1.83 -3.71
CA ASP A 96 -2.62 0.45 -3.22
C ASP A 96 -1.19 -0.11 -3.21
N ALA A 97 -0.17 0.69 -3.55
CA ALA A 97 1.23 0.25 -3.53
C ALA A 97 1.67 -0.28 -2.15
N GLU A 98 1.11 0.27 -1.06
CA GLU A 98 1.40 -0.21 0.30
C GLU A 98 1.11 -1.71 0.47
N PHE A 99 0.08 -2.21 -0.21
CA PHE A 99 -0.28 -3.62 -0.17
C PHE A 99 0.66 -4.47 -1.01
N GLY A 100 1.11 -3.97 -2.16
CA GLY A 100 2.12 -4.64 -2.98
C GLY A 100 3.43 -4.85 -2.24
N PHE A 101 3.87 -3.84 -1.47
CA PHE A 101 5.09 -3.95 -0.67
C PHE A 101 4.97 -4.97 0.47
N LEU A 102 3.80 -5.06 1.11
CA LEU A 102 3.53 -6.07 2.14
C LEU A 102 3.38 -7.48 1.55
N LEU A 103 2.73 -7.60 0.39
CA LEU A 103 2.31 -8.88 -0.18
C LEU A 103 3.24 -9.39 -1.29
N HIS A 104 4.39 -8.75 -1.53
CA HIS A 104 5.32 -9.10 -2.62
C HIS A 104 5.58 -10.60 -2.72
N ASP A 105 5.66 -11.28 -1.57
CA ASP A 105 5.94 -12.69 -1.44
C ASP A 105 4.71 -13.60 -1.22
N VAL A 106 3.47 -13.07 -1.29
CA VAL A 106 2.24 -13.82 -0.98
C VAL A 106 2.10 -15.12 -1.77
N GLY A 107 2.64 -15.15 -2.99
CA GLY A 107 2.64 -16.33 -3.85
C GLY A 107 3.51 -17.49 -3.37
N LYS A 108 4.39 -17.28 -2.36
CA LYS A 108 5.16 -18.37 -1.73
C LYS A 108 4.26 -19.43 -1.10
N VAL A 109 2.98 -19.12 -0.86
CA VAL A 109 1.96 -20.11 -0.46
C VAL A 109 1.86 -21.28 -1.46
N GLY A 110 2.16 -21.05 -2.74
CA GLY A 110 2.16 -22.06 -3.79
C GLY A 110 3.49 -22.82 -3.96
N VAL A 111 4.53 -22.43 -3.22
CA VAL A 111 5.86 -23.09 -3.27
C VAL A 111 5.91 -24.22 -2.23
N PRO A 112 6.29 -25.46 -2.61
CA PRO A 112 6.41 -26.55 -1.66
C PRO A 112 7.41 -26.26 -0.53
N GLU A 113 7.06 -26.60 0.71
CA GLU A 113 7.91 -26.35 1.90
C GLU A 113 9.32 -26.96 1.78
N ARG A 114 9.45 -28.13 1.15
CA ARG A 114 10.74 -28.76 0.87
C ARG A 114 11.67 -27.94 -0.03
N ILE A 115 11.12 -27.01 -0.80
CA ILE A 115 11.88 -26.05 -1.63
C ILE A 115 12.11 -24.77 -0.83
N LEU A 116 11.06 -24.23 -0.22
CA LEU A 116 11.12 -22.97 0.54
C LEU A 116 12.12 -23.04 1.69
N ASN A 117 12.08 -24.13 2.47
CA ASN A 117 12.89 -24.33 3.67
C ASN A 117 14.08 -25.29 3.45
N LYS A 118 14.53 -25.44 2.20
CA LYS A 118 15.62 -26.35 1.87
C LYS A 118 16.93 -25.87 2.52
N PRO A 119 17.65 -26.72 3.30
CA PRO A 119 18.97 -26.37 3.78
C PRO A 119 19.98 -26.43 2.61
N GLY A 120 20.48 -25.27 2.18
CA GLY A 120 21.48 -25.14 1.12
C GLY A 120 20.90 -24.70 -0.24
N PRO A 121 21.70 -24.73 -1.32
CA PRO A 121 21.30 -24.14 -2.59
C PRO A 121 20.18 -24.94 -3.28
N LEU A 122 19.29 -24.21 -3.96
CA LEU A 122 18.28 -24.78 -4.84
C LEU A 122 18.92 -25.26 -6.15
N THR A 123 18.46 -26.41 -6.64
CA THR A 123 18.77 -26.91 -7.98
C THR A 123 18.05 -26.07 -9.05
N ALA A 124 18.46 -26.16 -10.31
CA ALA A 124 17.78 -25.46 -11.41
C ALA A 124 16.28 -25.82 -11.53
N ALA A 125 15.91 -27.07 -11.21
CA ALA A 125 14.50 -27.48 -11.21
C ALA A 125 13.71 -26.86 -10.05
N GLU A 126 14.32 -26.77 -8.86
CA GLU A 126 13.71 -26.12 -7.70
C GLU A 126 13.60 -24.60 -7.89
N TRP A 127 14.61 -23.97 -8.51
CA TRP A 127 14.55 -22.56 -8.89
C TRP A 127 13.41 -22.26 -9.86
N ARG A 128 13.14 -23.14 -10.84
CA ARG A 128 11.97 -23.00 -11.73
C ARG A 128 10.66 -22.97 -10.97
N VAL A 129 10.53 -23.73 -9.88
CA VAL A 129 9.36 -23.70 -9.01
C VAL A 129 9.37 -22.46 -8.11
N MET A 130 10.51 -22.09 -7.52
CA MET A 130 10.61 -20.88 -6.69
C MET A 130 10.19 -19.62 -7.47
N ARG A 131 10.61 -19.51 -8.73
CA ARG A 131 10.30 -18.36 -9.62
C ARG A 131 8.83 -18.29 -10.05
N THR A 132 7.97 -19.23 -9.65
CA THR A 132 6.53 -19.12 -9.93
C THR A 132 5.79 -18.24 -8.93
N HIS A 133 6.39 -17.94 -7.76
CA HIS A 133 5.70 -17.19 -6.71
C HIS A 133 5.23 -15.79 -7.14
N PRO A 134 5.93 -15.00 -7.99
CA PRO A 134 5.42 -13.70 -8.42
C PRO A 134 4.13 -13.85 -9.23
N THR A 135 4.09 -14.84 -10.14
CA THR A 135 2.91 -15.16 -10.96
C THR A 135 1.74 -15.66 -10.11
N ILE A 136 2.00 -16.53 -9.13
CA ILE A 136 0.97 -17.03 -8.21
C ILE A 136 0.43 -15.88 -7.36
N GLY A 137 1.32 -15.02 -6.83
CA GLY A 137 0.94 -13.85 -6.05
C GLY A 137 0.07 -12.89 -6.85
N TYR A 138 0.46 -12.58 -8.10
CA TYR A 138 -0.36 -11.78 -9.01
C TYR A 138 -1.75 -12.38 -9.22
N GLN A 139 -1.84 -13.70 -9.45
CA GLN A 139 -3.13 -14.38 -9.62
C GLN A 139 -4.01 -14.26 -8.37
N ILE A 140 -3.44 -14.39 -7.17
CA ILE A 140 -4.15 -14.22 -5.90
C ILE A 140 -4.74 -12.80 -5.78
N LEU A 141 -3.96 -11.77 -6.17
CA LEU A 141 -4.38 -10.37 -6.01
C LEU A 141 -5.28 -9.86 -7.14
N SER A 142 -5.15 -10.39 -8.36
CA SER A 142 -5.87 -9.93 -9.56
C SER A 142 -7.40 -9.99 -9.45
N GLY A 143 -7.94 -10.79 -8.52
CA GLY A 143 -9.37 -10.88 -8.25
C GLY A 143 -9.91 -9.88 -7.21
N ILE A 144 -9.04 -9.07 -6.60
CA ILE A 144 -9.39 -8.15 -5.51
C ILE A 144 -9.46 -6.72 -6.06
N PRO A 145 -10.64 -6.06 -6.03
CA PRO A 145 -10.75 -4.66 -6.47
C PRO A 145 -9.85 -3.73 -5.65
N GLY A 146 -9.14 -2.82 -6.30
CA GLY A 146 -8.25 -1.88 -5.62
C GLY A 146 -6.89 -2.47 -5.23
N MET A 147 -6.46 -3.54 -5.90
CA MET A 147 -5.15 -4.20 -5.74
C MET A 147 -4.40 -4.31 -7.08
N GLU A 148 -4.77 -3.50 -8.08
CA GLU A 148 -4.20 -3.56 -9.41
C GLU A 148 -2.69 -3.23 -9.42
N ASN A 149 -2.27 -2.15 -8.75
CA ASN A 149 -0.85 -1.82 -8.65
C ASN A 149 -0.13 -2.79 -7.70
N ALA A 150 -0.80 -3.20 -6.61
CA ALA A 150 -0.27 -4.19 -5.69
C ALA A 150 0.07 -5.52 -6.40
N GLY A 151 -0.83 -5.98 -7.27
CA GLY A 151 -0.63 -7.14 -8.12
C GLY A 151 0.59 -6.96 -9.03
N GLU A 152 0.69 -5.85 -9.73
CA GLU A 152 1.83 -5.59 -10.63
C GLU A 152 3.17 -5.49 -9.90
N ILE A 153 3.20 -4.92 -8.68
CA ILE A 153 4.38 -4.96 -7.79
C ILE A 153 4.77 -6.41 -7.50
N VAL A 154 3.81 -7.20 -7.00
CA VAL A 154 4.03 -8.64 -6.67
C VAL A 154 4.51 -9.42 -7.89
N ARG A 155 3.99 -9.13 -9.08
CA ARG A 155 4.40 -9.80 -10.30
C ARG A 155 5.82 -9.45 -10.72
N CYS A 156 6.20 -8.19 -10.59
CA CYS A 156 7.40 -7.64 -11.23
C CYS A 156 8.56 -7.35 -10.27
N HIS A 157 8.42 -7.65 -8.96
CA HIS A 157 9.44 -7.32 -7.96
C HIS A 157 10.79 -8.06 -8.14
N HIS A 158 10.85 -9.06 -9.01
CA HIS A 158 12.07 -9.77 -9.38
C HIS A 158 12.49 -9.54 -10.84
N GLU A 159 11.83 -8.61 -11.54
CA GLU A 159 12.36 -8.10 -12.80
C GLU A 159 13.65 -7.32 -12.54
N MET A 160 14.45 -7.09 -13.57
CA MET A 160 15.69 -6.32 -13.47
C MET A 160 15.71 -5.28 -14.55
N TRP A 161 16.28 -4.10 -14.27
CA TRP A 161 16.37 -3.01 -15.25
C TRP A 161 16.98 -3.45 -16.60
N SER A 162 17.93 -4.40 -16.58
CA SER A 162 18.56 -4.99 -17.76
C SER A 162 17.67 -5.91 -18.59
N GLY A 163 16.58 -6.45 -18.03
CA GLY A 163 15.76 -7.50 -18.63
C GLY A 163 16.13 -8.93 -18.23
N ASP A 164 17.17 -9.13 -17.40
CA ASP A 164 17.62 -10.47 -16.99
C ASP A 164 16.80 -11.07 -15.81
N GLY A 165 15.75 -10.36 -15.39
CA GLY A 165 14.87 -10.73 -14.29
C GLY A 165 13.80 -11.77 -14.64
N TYR A 166 12.81 -11.91 -13.76
CA TYR A 166 11.69 -12.84 -13.93
C TYR A 166 10.42 -12.29 -13.26
N PRO A 167 9.21 -12.75 -13.64
CA PRO A 167 8.88 -13.89 -14.50
C PRO A 167 8.81 -13.60 -16.00
N ALA A 168 8.67 -12.35 -16.41
CA ALA A 168 8.43 -11.96 -17.80
C ALA A 168 9.67 -11.44 -18.53
N GLY A 169 10.75 -11.10 -17.80
CA GLY A 169 11.98 -10.57 -18.40
C GLY A 169 11.78 -9.16 -18.93
N LEU A 170 10.99 -8.37 -18.20
CA LEU A 170 10.70 -6.98 -18.53
C LEU A 170 11.95 -6.15 -18.32
N ALA A 171 12.20 -5.21 -19.23
CA ALA A 171 13.34 -4.31 -19.13
C ALA A 171 12.88 -2.86 -18.92
N ARG A 172 13.69 -2.11 -18.18
CA ARG A 172 13.54 -0.66 -18.03
C ARG A 172 12.12 -0.22 -17.63
N GLU A 173 11.50 0.66 -18.40
CA GLU A 173 10.18 1.24 -18.13
C GLU A 173 9.02 0.28 -18.43
N GLU A 174 9.28 -0.90 -19.00
CA GLU A 174 8.28 -1.98 -19.04
C GLU A 174 7.96 -2.49 -17.63
N ILE A 175 8.90 -2.30 -16.69
CA ILE A 175 8.70 -2.59 -15.27
C ILE A 175 7.91 -1.43 -14.64
N PRO A 176 6.74 -1.68 -14.03
CA PRO A 176 5.96 -0.66 -13.34
C PRO A 176 6.80 0.10 -12.31
N LEU A 177 6.66 1.43 -12.26
CA LEU A 177 7.45 2.28 -11.36
C LEU A 177 7.40 1.83 -9.88
N PRO A 178 6.24 1.47 -9.30
CA PRO A 178 6.20 0.97 -7.92
C PRO A 178 7.00 -0.33 -7.72
N ALA A 179 7.09 -1.20 -8.73
CA ALA A 179 7.90 -2.41 -8.66
C ALA A 179 9.41 -2.09 -8.72
N ARG A 180 9.81 -1.09 -9.53
CA ARG A 180 11.20 -0.57 -9.56
C ARG A 180 11.59 0.04 -8.21
N VAL A 181 10.69 0.81 -7.59
CA VAL A 181 10.83 1.32 -6.22
C VAL A 181 11.00 0.17 -5.23
N PHE A 182 10.12 -0.83 -5.30
CA PHE A 182 10.17 -1.97 -4.38
C PHE A 182 11.52 -2.70 -4.43
N GLN A 183 12.06 -2.95 -5.64
CA GLN A 183 13.35 -3.63 -5.81
C GLN A 183 14.49 -2.92 -5.08
N VAL A 184 14.54 -1.59 -5.13
CA VAL A 184 15.58 -0.80 -4.45
C VAL A 184 15.43 -0.90 -2.94
N VAL A 185 14.22 -0.77 -2.40
CA VAL A 185 13.99 -0.81 -0.95
C VAL A 185 14.13 -2.21 -0.37
N ASP A 186 13.75 -3.25 -1.11
CA ASP A 186 13.95 -4.65 -0.73
C ASP A 186 15.44 -4.99 -0.67
N ALA A 187 16.21 -4.60 -1.68
CA ALA A 187 17.65 -4.79 -1.69
C ALA A 187 18.35 -4.02 -0.57
N PHE A 188 17.94 -2.78 -0.32
CA PHE A 188 18.45 -1.99 0.81
C PHE A 188 18.17 -2.67 2.14
N ASP A 189 16.91 -3.04 2.41
CA ASP A 189 16.52 -3.71 3.65
C ASP A 189 17.28 -5.03 3.84
N ALA A 190 17.41 -5.79 2.76
CA ALA A 190 18.15 -7.03 2.73
C ALA A 190 19.64 -6.84 3.00
N MET A 191 20.23 -5.69 2.68
CA MET A 191 21.61 -5.34 3.01
C MET A 191 21.78 -4.84 4.45
N THR A 192 20.87 -4.01 4.95
CA THR A 192 21.00 -3.31 6.24
C THR A 192 20.36 -4.05 7.41
N THR A 193 19.79 -5.23 7.20
CA THR A 193 19.23 -6.08 8.26
C THR A 193 20.07 -7.33 8.47
N ASP A 194 20.19 -7.76 9.72
CA ASP A 194 20.80 -9.04 10.07
C ASP A 194 19.99 -10.20 9.46
N ARG A 195 20.73 -11.14 8.84
CA ARG A 195 20.20 -12.40 8.33
C ARG A 195 20.85 -13.54 9.13
N PRO A 196 20.21 -14.72 9.27
CA PRO A 196 20.78 -15.86 10.01
C PRO A 196 22.21 -16.25 9.58
N TYR A 197 22.60 -15.93 8.36
CA TYR A 197 23.89 -16.27 7.74
C TYR A 197 24.80 -15.05 7.47
N ARG A 198 24.36 -13.81 7.75
CA ARG A 198 25.14 -12.60 7.46
C ARG A 198 24.72 -11.44 8.36
N ALA A 199 25.68 -10.73 8.94
CA ALA A 199 25.43 -9.47 9.62
C ALA A 199 24.91 -8.39 8.66
N ALA A 200 24.18 -7.41 9.20
CA ALA A 200 23.81 -6.19 8.51
C ALA A 200 25.06 -5.43 8.02
N LEU A 201 24.97 -4.86 6.82
CA LEU A 201 25.94 -3.90 6.28
C LEU A 201 25.64 -2.51 6.83
N SER A 202 26.64 -1.61 6.80
CA SER A 202 26.39 -0.20 7.09
C SER A 202 25.53 0.42 5.98
N VAL A 203 24.77 1.47 6.33
CA VAL A 203 23.95 2.23 5.37
C VAL A 203 24.82 2.74 4.22
N ASP A 204 26.00 3.31 4.51
CA ASP A 204 26.95 3.78 3.49
C ASP A 204 27.34 2.69 2.49
N HIS A 205 27.56 1.46 2.97
CA HIS A 205 27.92 0.34 2.11
C HIS A 205 26.73 -0.14 1.28
N ALA A 206 25.52 -0.16 1.87
CA ALA A 206 24.31 -0.52 1.14
C ALA A 206 24.00 0.49 0.03
N VAL A 207 24.11 1.79 0.32
CA VAL A 207 24.00 2.89 -0.64
C VAL A 207 25.05 2.78 -1.75
N GLY A 208 26.31 2.49 -1.40
CA GLY A 208 27.38 2.28 -2.37
C GLY A 208 27.09 1.12 -3.32
N GLU A 209 26.58 0.00 -2.81
CA GLU A 209 26.20 -1.15 -3.63
C GLU A 209 25.01 -0.86 -4.55
N LEU A 210 23.98 -0.15 -4.06
CA LEU A 210 22.85 0.28 -4.90
C LEU A 210 23.35 1.14 -6.08
N GLY A 211 24.22 2.11 -5.81
CA GLY A 211 24.83 2.95 -6.85
C GLY A 211 25.67 2.15 -7.84
N ARG A 212 26.38 1.11 -7.38
CA ARG A 212 27.24 0.27 -8.23
C ARG A 212 26.45 -0.54 -9.27
N VAL A 213 25.24 -1.01 -8.94
CA VAL A 213 24.41 -1.85 -9.82
C VAL A 213 23.26 -1.09 -10.49
N ALA A 214 23.15 0.22 -10.25
CA ALA A 214 22.21 1.11 -10.95
C ALA A 214 22.40 1.03 -12.47
N GLY A 215 21.29 1.00 -13.22
CA GLY A 215 21.31 0.82 -14.68
C GLY A 215 21.52 -0.62 -15.16
N SER A 216 21.69 -1.59 -14.24
CA SER A 216 21.71 -3.01 -14.56
C SER A 216 20.63 -3.77 -13.80
N GLN A 217 20.72 -3.84 -12.47
CA GLN A 217 19.70 -4.48 -11.64
C GLN A 217 18.55 -3.51 -11.36
N PHE A 218 18.89 -2.27 -10.97
CA PHE A 218 17.92 -1.27 -10.56
C PHE A 218 17.82 -0.12 -11.55
N ASP A 219 16.65 0.52 -11.56
CA ASP A 219 16.43 1.78 -12.25
C ASP A 219 17.38 2.87 -11.68
N PRO A 220 18.23 3.49 -12.52
CA PRO A 220 19.17 4.50 -12.05
C PRO A 220 18.49 5.76 -11.48
N ASP A 221 17.32 6.16 -11.98
CA ASP A 221 16.60 7.35 -11.53
C ASP A 221 15.93 7.09 -10.16
N VAL A 222 15.42 5.87 -9.96
CA VAL A 222 14.89 5.43 -8.66
C VAL A 222 16.00 5.32 -7.63
N VAL A 223 17.16 4.76 -8.00
CA VAL A 223 18.33 4.72 -7.10
C VAL A 223 18.75 6.13 -6.74
N ALA A 224 18.90 7.04 -7.70
CA ALA A 224 19.26 8.44 -7.42
C ALA A 224 18.29 9.09 -6.42
N SER A 225 16.98 8.93 -6.64
CA SER A 225 15.94 9.43 -5.74
C SER A 225 16.01 8.80 -4.34
N PHE A 226 16.35 7.50 -4.25
CA PHE A 226 16.53 6.83 -2.96
C PHE A 226 17.73 7.36 -2.19
N LEU A 227 18.84 7.64 -2.88
CA LEU A 227 20.05 8.18 -2.25
C LEU A 227 19.82 9.56 -1.63
N GLU A 228 18.91 10.37 -2.18
CA GLU A 228 18.54 11.67 -1.62
C GLU A 228 17.82 11.57 -0.27
N ILE A 229 17.15 10.44 -0.01
CA ILE A 229 16.36 10.24 1.22
C ILE A 229 16.93 9.19 2.16
N ALA A 230 18.03 8.51 1.79
CA ALA A 230 18.57 7.36 2.51
C ALA A 230 18.93 7.67 3.98
N ASP A 231 19.43 8.88 4.24
CA ASP A 231 19.78 9.35 5.59
C ASP A 231 18.56 9.75 6.42
N ASP A 232 17.45 10.07 5.77
CA ASP A 232 16.20 10.57 6.37
C ASP A 232 15.10 9.49 6.43
N LEU A 233 15.44 8.23 6.15
CA LEU A 233 14.47 7.15 6.15
C LEU A 233 13.78 7.01 7.52
N PRO A 234 12.45 6.84 7.56
CA PRO A 234 11.73 6.73 8.82
C PRO A 234 12.24 5.53 9.63
N THR A 235 12.52 5.74 10.92
CA THR A 235 12.83 4.62 11.81
C THR A 235 11.58 3.76 11.99
N VAL A 236 11.60 2.53 11.50
CA VAL A 236 10.55 1.55 11.77
C VAL A 236 10.80 0.93 13.14
N ARG A 237 10.13 1.47 14.16
CA ARG A 237 10.10 0.89 15.50
C ARG A 237 9.00 -0.17 15.54
N VAL A 238 9.35 -1.39 15.94
CA VAL A 238 8.40 -2.48 16.23
C VAL A 238 8.55 -2.85 17.70
#